data_AF-A0A2P4NWZ5-F1
#
_entry.id   AF-A0A2P4NWZ5-F1
#
_cell.length_a   1.000
_cell.length_b   1.000
_cell.length_c   1.000
_cell.angle_alpha   90.00
_cell.angle_beta   90.00
_cell.angle_gamma   90.00
#
_symmetry.space_group_name_H-M   'P 1'
#
loop_
_entity.id
_entity.type
_entity.pdbx_description
1 polymer ?
#
loop_
_entity_poly.entity_id
_entity_poly.type
_entity_poly.pdbx_seq_one_letter_code
_entity_poly.pdbx_strand_id
1 'polypeptide(L)'
;MKLGPAKRLVKFAKECKDKKLRSFSSYKTKKELSEVLEKYGIVSGDITRIPQFIPPIHTINESAPEFKLCIDDILRRIKNMGPVVDSNEAMRCEYISTILHTAVSILGDLVITPQANIIGEENTGRVDYAIKKIISELLEEIICITEGKQNQATIGICQNLLQCRSACDMNINMNKKKRKVDDAFDPDYDYVYGIVSTGTDWYFILHSTEGIYKDALKDDTELRKNVKRVLEVIVGLLKDRAVGSEEPATKKRRVEEIIKKK
;
A
#
# COMPACT_ATOMS: atom_id res chain seq x y z
N MET A 1 -20.76 -35.40 -27.10
CA MET A 1 -19.78 -34.95 -28.11
C MET A 1 -18.71 -34.09 -27.44
N LYS A 2 -17.43 -34.47 -27.50
CA LYS A 2 -16.31 -33.64 -27.00
C LYS A 2 -16.14 -32.43 -27.92
N LEU A 3 -16.11 -31.21 -27.36
CA LEU A 3 -15.94 -29.98 -28.14
C LEU A 3 -14.55 -29.93 -28.80
N GLY A 4 -14.52 -29.63 -30.10
CA GLY A 4 -13.29 -29.45 -30.87
C GLY A 4 -12.43 -28.28 -30.34
N PRO A 5 -11.11 -28.26 -30.63
CA PRO A 5 -10.16 -27.27 -30.11
C PRO A 5 -10.57 -25.81 -30.33
N ALA A 6 -11.09 -25.48 -31.52
CA ALA A 6 -11.53 -24.12 -31.86
C ALA A 6 -12.71 -23.62 -31.01
N LYS A 7 -13.69 -24.49 -30.71
CA LYS A 7 -14.82 -24.12 -29.83
C LYS A 7 -14.37 -23.95 -28.37
N ARG A 8 -13.36 -24.69 -27.92
CA ARG A 8 -12.73 -24.48 -26.60
C ARG A 8 -12.02 -23.14 -26.53
N LEU A 9 -11.29 -22.75 -27.57
CA LEU A 9 -10.62 -21.45 -27.64
C LEU A 9 -11.60 -20.28 -27.64
N VAL A 10 -12.70 -20.39 -28.40
CA VAL A 10 -13.77 -19.37 -28.44
C VAL A 10 -14.48 -19.26 -27.09
N LYS A 11 -14.75 -20.40 -26.43
CA LYS A 11 -15.33 -20.41 -25.09
C LYS A 11 -14.39 -19.78 -24.06
N PHE A 12 -13.11 -20.12 -24.10
CA PHE A 12 -12.06 -19.52 -23.25
C PHE A 12 -11.94 -18.01 -23.49
N ALA A 13 -11.88 -17.56 -24.75
CA ALA A 13 -11.82 -16.13 -25.08
C ALA A 13 -13.07 -15.37 -24.61
N LYS A 14 -14.25 -16.02 -24.62
CA LYS A 14 -15.50 -15.44 -24.10
C LYS A 14 -15.49 -15.37 -22.57
N GLU A 15 -15.05 -16.44 -21.88
CA GLU A 15 -14.84 -16.45 -20.43
C GLU A 15 -13.81 -15.40 -19.98
N CYS A 16 -12.75 -15.17 -20.76
CA CYS A 16 -11.78 -14.09 -20.53
C CYS A 16 -12.38 -12.68 -20.73
N LYS A 17 -13.31 -12.52 -21.68
CA LYS A 17 -14.05 -11.25 -21.86
C LYS A 17 -15.04 -10.98 -20.73
N ASP A 18 -15.62 -12.04 -20.15
CA ASP A 18 -16.62 -11.95 -19.09
C ASP A 18 -15.98 -11.67 -17.71
N LYS A 19 -14.72 -12.08 -17.49
CA LYS A 19 -13.91 -11.71 -16.30
C LYS A 19 -13.33 -10.30 -16.41
N LYS A 20 -14.17 -9.27 -16.60
CA LYS A 20 -13.70 -7.88 -16.59
C LYS A 20 -13.33 -7.46 -15.17
N LEU A 21 -12.03 -7.34 -14.89
CA LEU A 21 -11.53 -6.83 -13.61
C LEU A 21 -12.14 -5.45 -13.32
N ARG A 22 -12.63 -5.27 -12.09
CA ARG A 22 -13.26 -4.02 -11.67
C ARG A 22 -12.20 -3.01 -11.29
N SER A 23 -12.33 -1.77 -11.77
CA SER A 23 -11.36 -0.71 -11.49
C SER A 23 -11.37 -0.29 -10.02
N PHE A 24 -10.20 -0.09 -9.38
CA PHE A 24 -10.12 0.44 -8.01
C PHE A 24 -10.86 1.78 -7.86
N SER A 25 -10.74 2.68 -8.83
CA SER A 25 -11.38 4.00 -8.80
C SER A 25 -12.90 3.94 -8.91
N SER A 26 -13.48 2.78 -9.25
CA SER A 26 -14.93 2.58 -9.29
C SER A 26 -15.56 2.34 -7.91
N TYR A 27 -14.77 2.17 -6.85
CA TYR A 27 -15.24 2.08 -5.47
C TYR A 27 -15.33 3.48 -4.89
N LYS A 28 -16.55 4.02 -4.77
CA LYS A 28 -16.82 5.43 -4.41
C LYS A 28 -17.89 5.58 -3.32
N THR A 29 -18.49 4.50 -2.85
CA THR A 29 -19.65 4.54 -1.95
C THR A 29 -19.40 3.81 -0.64
N LYS A 30 -20.15 4.19 0.41
CA LYS A 30 -20.12 3.48 1.70
C LYS A 30 -20.62 2.03 1.60
N LYS A 31 -21.54 1.75 0.67
CA LYS A 31 -22.02 0.39 0.41
C LYS A 31 -20.86 -0.49 -0.06
N GLU A 32 -20.10 -0.02 -1.04
CA GLU A 32 -18.93 -0.73 -1.56
C GLU A 32 -17.84 -0.91 -0.50
N LEU A 33 -17.62 0.08 0.37
CA LEU A 33 -16.75 -0.11 1.52
C LEU A 33 -17.24 -1.23 2.45
N SER A 34 -18.55 -1.29 2.71
CA SER A 34 -19.14 -2.36 3.53
C SER A 34 -18.90 -3.73 2.87
N GLU A 35 -19.14 -3.85 1.57
CA GLU A 35 -18.88 -5.06 0.78
C GLU A 35 -17.38 -5.48 0.84
N VAL A 36 -16.46 -4.52 0.82
CA VAL A 36 -15.02 -4.79 0.96
C VAL A 36 -14.67 -5.27 2.37
N LEU A 37 -15.22 -4.64 3.40
CA LEU A 37 -14.96 -4.98 4.80
C LEU A 37 -15.58 -6.32 5.22
N GLU A 38 -16.73 -6.68 4.66
CA GLU A 38 -17.38 -7.97 4.88
C GLU A 38 -16.50 -9.15 4.44
N LYS A 39 -15.66 -8.97 3.40
CA LYS A 39 -14.67 -10.00 2.98
C LYS A 39 -13.64 -10.32 4.07
N TYR A 40 -13.48 -9.43 5.05
CA TYR A 40 -12.60 -9.61 6.21
C TYR A 40 -13.39 -9.87 7.51
N GLY A 41 -14.68 -10.23 7.41
CA GLY A 41 -15.54 -10.50 8.56
C GLY A 41 -15.97 -9.26 9.35
N ILE A 42 -15.77 -8.06 8.79
CA ILE A 42 -16.18 -6.80 9.42
C ILE A 42 -17.53 -6.38 8.84
N VAL A 43 -18.61 -6.71 9.57
CA VAL A 43 -19.99 -6.39 9.18
C VAL A 43 -20.32 -4.93 9.54
N SER A 44 -19.66 -3.99 8.87
CA SER A 44 -19.87 -2.55 9.05
C SER A 44 -19.25 -1.77 7.89
N GLY A 45 -19.90 -0.68 7.47
CA GLY A 45 -19.31 0.32 6.57
C GLY A 45 -18.40 1.34 7.26
N ASP A 46 -17.96 1.04 8.49
CA ASP A 46 -17.17 1.94 9.33
C ASP A 46 -15.72 1.44 9.48
N ILE A 47 -14.78 2.24 8.95
CA ILE A 47 -13.34 1.99 9.03
C ILE A 47 -12.78 2.01 10.46
N THR A 48 -13.53 2.48 11.47
CA THR A 48 -13.12 2.41 12.87
C THR A 48 -13.19 0.98 13.43
N ARG A 49 -13.92 0.09 12.74
CA ARG A 49 -14.04 -1.33 13.11
C ARG A 49 -12.84 -2.16 12.63
N ILE A 50 -11.99 -1.62 11.76
CA ILE A 50 -10.74 -2.28 11.35
C ILE A 50 -9.82 -2.38 12.58
N PRO A 51 -9.32 -3.57 12.94
CA PRO A 51 -8.41 -3.74 14.05
C PRO A 51 -7.20 -2.80 13.97
N GLN A 52 -6.80 -2.22 15.10
CA GLN A 52 -5.60 -1.39 15.16
C GLN A 52 -4.31 -2.23 15.12
N PHE A 53 -3.20 -1.62 14.74
CA PHE A 53 -1.84 -2.15 14.95
C PHE A 53 -0.92 -1.00 15.36
N ILE A 54 0.25 -1.31 15.92
CA ILE A 54 1.28 -0.30 16.20
C ILE A 54 2.30 -0.35 15.05
N PRO A 55 2.38 0.69 14.21
CA PRO A 55 3.36 0.72 13.13
C PRO A 55 4.79 0.62 13.66
N PRO A 56 5.69 -0.16 13.02
CA PRO A 56 7.11 -0.03 13.27
C PRO A 56 7.57 1.42 13.02
N ILE A 57 8.42 1.92 13.89
CA ILE A 57 8.96 3.29 13.84
C ILE A 57 10.47 3.21 13.64
N HIS A 58 11.00 4.04 12.75
CA HIS A 58 12.44 4.26 12.61
C HIS A 58 12.79 5.69 12.99
N THR A 59 13.58 5.88 14.05
CA THR A 59 13.95 7.22 14.54
C THR A 59 14.68 8.03 13.48
N ILE A 60 14.22 9.26 13.24
CA ILE A 60 14.84 10.19 12.29
C ILE A 60 15.68 11.23 13.03
N ASN A 61 16.95 11.35 12.64
CA ASN A 61 17.81 12.42 13.11
C ASN A 61 17.49 13.72 12.36
N GLU A 62 16.98 14.72 13.08
CA GLU A 62 16.60 16.01 12.49
C GLU A 62 17.78 16.84 11.97
N SER A 63 19.00 16.46 12.35
CA SER A 63 20.22 17.08 11.82
C SER A 63 20.69 16.46 10.51
N ALA A 64 20.12 15.31 10.12
CA ALA A 64 20.45 14.59 8.90
C ALA A 64 20.10 15.43 7.65
N PRO A 65 20.96 15.43 6.61
CA PRO A 65 20.71 16.18 5.38
C PRO A 65 19.37 15.85 4.72
N GLU A 66 18.97 14.57 4.70
CA GLU A 66 17.75 14.08 4.06
C GLU A 66 16.51 14.71 4.69
N PHE A 67 16.47 14.79 6.02
CA PHE A 67 15.34 15.39 6.73
C PHE A 67 15.28 16.91 6.51
N LYS A 68 16.43 17.60 6.55
CA LYS A 68 16.48 19.05 6.28
C LYS A 68 16.00 19.37 4.87
N LEU A 69 16.49 18.63 3.86
CA LEU A 69 16.07 18.78 2.47
C LEU A 69 14.57 18.51 2.30
N CYS A 70 14.02 17.50 2.98
CA CYS A 70 12.58 17.23 2.97
C CYS A 70 11.76 18.44 3.46
N ILE A 71 12.16 19.03 4.59
CA ILE A 71 11.51 20.23 5.13
C ILE A 71 11.64 21.41 4.17
N ASP A 72 12.83 21.65 3.62
CA ASP A 72 13.08 22.75 2.69
C ASP A 72 12.26 22.62 1.41
N ASP A 73 12.11 21.40 0.88
CA ASP A 73 11.29 21.12 -0.30
C ASP A 73 9.80 21.33 -0.02
N ILE A 74 9.30 20.89 1.15
CA ILE A 74 7.91 21.16 1.56
C ILE A 74 7.68 22.66 1.69
N LEU A 75 8.57 23.40 2.35
CA LEU A 75 8.47 24.85 2.48
C LEU A 75 8.50 25.56 1.12
N ARG A 76 9.35 25.10 0.19
CA ARG A 76 9.40 25.61 -1.18
C ARG A 76 8.08 25.38 -1.92
N ARG A 77 7.46 24.21 -1.74
CA ARG A 77 6.14 23.90 -2.32
C ARG A 77 5.05 24.79 -1.71
N ILE A 78 5.02 24.97 -0.39
CA ILE A 78 4.06 25.87 0.27
C ILE A 78 4.19 27.29 -0.29
N LYS A 79 5.43 27.79 -0.45
CA LYS A 79 5.68 29.13 -0.98
C LYS A 79 5.17 29.31 -2.42
N ASN A 80 5.33 28.30 -3.27
CA ASN A 80 5.09 28.42 -4.71
C ASN A 80 3.71 27.90 -5.16
N MET A 81 3.13 26.96 -4.41
CA MET A 81 1.86 26.30 -4.72
C MET A 81 0.75 26.69 -3.74
N GLY A 82 1.08 27.26 -2.59
CA GLY A 82 0.13 27.51 -1.50
C GLY A 82 0.02 26.33 -0.52
N PRO A 83 -0.64 26.52 0.63
CA PRO A 83 -0.71 25.51 1.69
C PRO A 83 -1.49 24.24 1.27
N VAL A 84 -1.30 23.16 2.02
CA VAL A 84 -2.04 21.90 1.81
C VAL A 84 -3.55 22.07 2.05
N VAL A 85 -3.93 22.93 2.99
CA VAL A 85 -5.32 23.23 3.32
C VAL A 85 -6.06 23.73 2.07
N ASP A 86 -7.26 23.21 1.83
CA ASP A 86 -8.12 23.51 0.65
C ASP A 86 -7.51 23.22 -0.73
N SER A 87 -6.30 22.67 -0.82
CA SER A 87 -5.68 22.29 -2.08
C SER A 87 -6.36 21.04 -2.69
N ASN A 88 -6.23 20.91 -4.02
CA ASN A 88 -6.77 19.76 -4.75
C ASN A 88 -5.91 18.49 -4.56
N GLU A 89 -6.39 17.35 -5.02
CA GLU A 89 -5.71 16.06 -4.88
C GLU A 89 -4.30 16.06 -5.49
N ALA A 90 -4.11 16.65 -6.67
CA ALA A 90 -2.81 16.72 -7.34
C ALA A 90 -1.77 17.50 -6.51
N MET A 91 -2.16 18.64 -5.94
CA MET A 91 -1.28 19.42 -5.07
C MET A 91 -0.94 18.66 -3.78
N ARG A 92 -1.90 17.95 -3.18
CA ARG A 92 -1.66 17.11 -1.99
C ARG A 92 -0.67 15.98 -2.30
N CYS A 93 -0.80 15.36 -3.47
CA CYS A 93 0.14 14.33 -3.93
C CYS A 93 1.58 14.84 -4.05
N GLU A 94 1.80 16.11 -4.39
CA GLU A 94 3.15 16.71 -4.39
C GLU A 94 3.79 16.80 -2.99
N TYR A 95 2.99 17.05 -1.95
CA TYR A 95 3.47 17.04 -0.57
C TYR A 95 3.72 15.61 -0.07
N ILE A 96 2.78 14.71 -0.35
CA ILE A 96 2.87 13.29 -0.01
C ILE A 96 4.12 12.67 -0.65
N SER A 97 4.31 12.91 -1.95
CA SER A 97 5.46 12.36 -2.69
C SER A 97 6.78 12.86 -2.13
N THR A 98 6.87 14.11 -1.69
CA THR A 98 8.09 14.66 -1.08
C THR A 98 8.52 13.82 0.12
N ILE A 99 7.58 13.47 1.02
CA ILE A 99 7.85 12.64 2.20
C ILE A 99 8.17 11.20 1.79
N LEU A 100 7.44 10.63 0.82
CA LEU A 100 7.69 9.26 0.33
C LEU A 100 9.07 9.13 -0.32
N HIS A 101 9.47 10.11 -1.14
CA HIS A 101 10.78 10.15 -1.77
C HIS A 101 11.89 10.23 -0.72
N THR A 102 11.74 11.08 0.30
CA THR A 102 12.69 11.12 1.42
C THR A 102 12.78 9.77 2.13
N ALA A 103 11.66 9.11 2.40
CA ALA A 103 11.64 7.81 3.07
C ALA A 103 12.38 6.73 2.26
N VAL A 104 12.18 6.71 0.95
CA VAL A 104 12.87 5.80 0.02
C VAL A 104 14.37 6.12 -0.05
N SER A 105 14.75 7.39 -0.14
CA SER A 105 16.16 7.82 -0.16
C SER A 105 16.92 7.43 1.11
N ILE A 106 16.27 7.44 2.27
CA ILE A 106 16.88 7.01 3.54
C ILE A 106 17.24 5.52 3.53
N LEU A 107 16.50 4.68 2.80
CA LEU A 107 16.72 3.23 2.77
C LEU A 107 17.60 2.75 1.59
N GLY A 108 17.76 3.56 0.53
CA GLY A 108 18.71 3.32 -0.56
C GLY A 108 18.33 2.25 -1.59
N ASP A 109 17.72 1.14 -1.17
CA ASP A 109 17.48 -0.05 -2.03
C ASP A 109 16.03 -0.21 -2.50
N LEU A 110 15.26 0.88 -2.46
CA LEU A 110 13.84 0.89 -2.82
C LEU A 110 13.58 1.76 -4.04
N VAL A 111 12.57 1.38 -4.82
CA VAL A 111 12.08 2.16 -5.96
C VAL A 111 10.67 2.61 -5.69
N ILE A 112 10.40 3.89 -5.95
CA ILE A 112 9.04 4.43 -5.97
C ILE A 112 8.60 4.62 -7.43
N THR A 113 7.44 4.06 -7.76
CA THR A 113 6.83 4.13 -9.09
C THR A 113 5.50 4.88 -9.01
N PRO A 114 5.46 6.14 -9.46
CA PRO A 114 4.20 6.87 -9.60
C PRO A 114 3.29 6.19 -10.64
N GLN A 115 1.97 6.25 -10.43
CA GLN A 115 0.96 5.79 -11.40
C GLN A 115 1.13 4.32 -11.84
N ALA A 116 1.65 3.47 -10.95
CA ALA A 116 1.89 2.06 -11.22
C ALA A 116 0.58 1.29 -11.44
N ASN A 117 0.53 0.43 -12.46
CA ASN A 117 -0.61 -0.46 -12.67
C ASN A 117 -0.50 -1.67 -11.75
N ILE A 118 -1.52 -1.88 -10.92
CA ILE A 118 -1.66 -3.06 -10.06
C ILE A 118 -2.78 -3.94 -10.63
N ILE A 119 -2.54 -5.25 -10.68
CA ILE A 119 -3.46 -6.24 -11.26
C ILE A 119 -3.61 -7.38 -10.26
N GLY A 120 -4.79 -7.49 -9.66
CA GLY A 120 -5.19 -8.63 -8.84
C GLY A 120 -6.22 -9.50 -9.55
N GLU A 121 -6.77 -10.47 -8.82
CA GLU A 121 -7.73 -11.44 -9.37
C GLU A 121 -9.11 -10.84 -9.67
N GLU A 122 -9.55 -9.87 -8.86
CA GLU A 122 -10.85 -9.22 -8.97
C GLU A 122 -10.75 -7.77 -9.47
N ASN A 123 -9.61 -7.12 -9.21
CA ASN A 123 -9.46 -5.66 -9.36
C ASN A 123 -8.16 -5.26 -10.04
N THR A 124 -8.22 -4.13 -10.76
CA THR A 124 -7.05 -3.55 -11.42
C THR A 124 -7.14 -2.04 -11.51
N GLY A 125 -6.01 -1.37 -11.68
CA GLY A 125 -5.96 0.06 -11.92
C GLY A 125 -4.63 0.66 -11.53
N ARG A 126 -4.50 1.95 -11.79
CA ARG A 126 -3.36 2.74 -11.35
C ARG A 126 -3.50 3.09 -9.88
N VAL A 127 -2.37 3.16 -9.20
CA VAL A 127 -2.22 3.68 -7.83
C VAL A 127 -1.35 4.93 -7.88
N ASP A 128 -1.46 5.83 -6.91
CA ASP A 128 -0.68 7.07 -6.94
C ASP A 128 0.82 6.80 -6.88
N TYR A 129 1.25 5.99 -5.90
CA TYR A 129 2.62 5.49 -5.83
C TYR A 129 2.67 4.06 -5.33
N ALA A 130 3.49 3.23 -5.97
CA ALA A 130 3.90 1.92 -5.47
C ALA A 130 5.38 1.98 -5.08
N ILE A 131 5.71 1.54 -3.87
CA ILE A 131 7.09 1.39 -3.41
C ILE A 131 7.45 -0.09 -3.47
N LYS A 132 8.57 -0.39 -4.10
CA LYS A 132 9.00 -1.75 -4.42
C LYS A 132 10.43 -1.99 -3.99
N LYS A 133 10.70 -3.24 -3.61
CA LYS A 133 12.05 -3.76 -3.44
C LYS A 133 12.50 -4.35 -4.76
N ILE A 134 13.67 -3.96 -5.24
CA ILE A 134 14.32 -4.69 -6.34
C ILE A 134 14.95 -5.95 -5.73
N ILE A 135 14.51 -7.12 -6.18
CA ILE A 135 15.09 -8.41 -5.77
C ILE A 135 16.12 -8.86 -6.81
N SER A 136 15.80 -8.69 -8.09
CA SER A 136 16.71 -8.89 -9.21
C SER A 136 16.25 -8.07 -10.42
N GLU A 137 17.01 -8.09 -11.52
CA GLU A 137 16.70 -7.35 -12.75
C GLU A 137 15.28 -7.60 -13.31
N LEU A 138 14.66 -8.74 -12.98
CA LEU A 138 13.36 -9.15 -13.47
C LEU A 138 12.30 -9.30 -12.37
N LEU A 139 12.66 -9.04 -11.11
CA LEU A 139 11.82 -9.32 -9.95
C LEU A 139 11.77 -8.12 -9.01
N GLU A 140 10.58 -7.57 -8.89
CA GLU A 140 10.25 -6.51 -7.96
C GLU A 140 9.18 -7.01 -7.00
N GLU A 141 9.35 -6.76 -5.70
CA GLU A 141 8.33 -7.07 -4.70
C GLU A 141 7.67 -5.76 -4.25
N ILE A 142 6.33 -5.72 -4.27
CA ILE A 142 5.60 -4.54 -3.83
C ILE A 142 5.59 -4.52 -2.30
N ILE A 143 6.16 -3.47 -1.71
CA ILE A 143 6.23 -3.30 -0.27
C ILE A 143 5.06 -2.45 0.23
N CYS A 144 4.77 -1.36 -0.47
CA CYS A 144 3.78 -0.38 -0.04
C CYS A 144 3.02 0.20 -1.23
N ILE A 145 1.70 0.36 -1.07
CA ILE A 145 0.85 1.10 -2.01
C ILE A 145 0.34 2.36 -1.33
N THR A 146 0.41 3.49 -2.02
CA THR A 146 -0.05 4.77 -1.49
C THR A 146 -1.14 5.39 -2.35
N GLU A 147 -2.10 6.03 -1.70
CA GLU A 147 -3.24 6.71 -2.31
C GLU A 147 -3.38 8.12 -1.68
N GLY A 148 -3.30 9.15 -2.50
CA GLY A 148 -3.63 10.52 -2.16
C GLY A 148 -5.13 10.77 -2.26
N LYS A 149 -5.66 11.57 -1.34
CA LYS A 149 -7.06 12.02 -1.37
C LYS A 149 -7.17 13.49 -1.00
N GLN A 150 -8.17 14.18 -1.54
CA GLN A 150 -8.45 15.55 -1.08
C GLN A 150 -9.07 15.58 0.33
N ASN A 151 -10.19 14.89 0.51
CA ASN A 151 -10.96 14.87 1.78
C ASN A 151 -11.74 13.56 2.00
N GLN A 152 -11.67 12.61 1.07
CA GLN A 152 -12.41 11.33 1.12
C GLN A 152 -11.52 10.18 1.59
N ALA A 153 -10.84 10.35 2.73
CA ALA A 153 -9.91 9.33 3.26
C ALA A 153 -10.55 7.94 3.41
N THR A 154 -11.82 7.87 3.81
CA THR A 154 -12.58 6.61 3.90
C THR A 154 -12.70 5.88 2.56
N ILE A 155 -12.93 6.62 1.47
CA ILE A 155 -12.95 6.05 0.11
C ILE A 155 -11.54 5.65 -0.31
N GLY A 156 -10.54 6.46 0.00
CA GLY A 156 -9.13 6.11 -0.21
C GLY A 156 -8.74 4.80 0.49
N ILE A 157 -9.18 4.60 1.74
CA ILE A 157 -8.95 3.35 2.49
C ILE A 157 -9.64 2.17 1.80
N CYS A 158 -10.88 2.32 1.35
CA CYS A 158 -11.57 1.28 0.60
C CYS A 158 -10.79 0.85 -0.65
N GLN A 159 -10.32 1.83 -1.43
CA GLN A 159 -9.55 1.59 -2.64
C GLN A 159 -8.20 0.96 -2.33
N ASN A 160 -7.50 1.48 -1.32
CA ASN A 160 -6.18 1.03 -0.93
C ASN A 160 -6.18 -0.40 -0.35
N LEU A 161 -7.22 -0.80 0.40
CA LEU A 161 -7.39 -2.19 0.84
C LEU A 161 -7.43 -3.18 -0.33
N LEU A 162 -8.11 -2.81 -1.42
CA LEU A 162 -8.18 -3.64 -2.63
C LEU A 162 -6.85 -3.63 -3.40
N GLN A 163 -6.18 -2.48 -3.47
CA GLN A 163 -4.88 -2.37 -4.11
C GLN A 163 -3.82 -3.19 -3.36
N CYS A 164 -3.80 -3.12 -2.02
CA CYS A 164 -2.91 -3.92 -1.17
C CYS A 164 -3.21 -5.42 -1.30
N ARG A 165 -4.49 -5.82 -1.33
CA ARG A 165 -4.87 -7.22 -1.62
C ARG A 165 -4.30 -7.67 -2.96
N SER A 166 -4.54 -6.92 -4.03
CA SER A 166 -4.01 -7.24 -5.37
C SER A 166 -2.48 -7.29 -5.39
N ALA A 167 -1.80 -6.39 -4.68
CA ALA A 167 -0.34 -6.40 -4.57
C ALA A 167 0.17 -7.63 -3.79
N CYS A 168 -0.51 -8.03 -2.73
CA CYS A 168 -0.22 -9.24 -1.95
C CYS A 168 -0.35 -10.49 -2.84
N ASP A 169 -1.44 -10.59 -3.62
CA ASP A 169 -1.65 -11.67 -4.58
C ASP A 169 -0.54 -11.70 -5.65
N MET A 170 -0.12 -10.54 -6.15
CA MET A 170 0.98 -10.43 -7.11
C MET A 170 2.30 -10.95 -6.51
N ASN A 171 2.63 -10.53 -5.29
CA ASN A 171 3.84 -10.98 -4.60
C ASN A 171 3.84 -12.50 -4.36
N ILE A 172 2.72 -13.06 -3.88
CA ILE A 172 2.57 -14.50 -3.69
C ILE A 172 2.79 -15.24 -5.02
N ASN A 173 2.14 -14.80 -6.09
CA ASN A 173 2.27 -15.41 -7.41
C ASN A 173 3.69 -15.31 -7.97
N MET A 174 4.41 -14.22 -7.71
CA MET A 174 5.82 -14.10 -8.07
C MET A 174 6.69 -15.07 -7.28
N ASN A 175 6.47 -15.19 -5.97
CA ASN A 175 7.23 -16.11 -5.12
C ASN A 175 6.99 -17.57 -5.50
N LYS A 176 5.77 -17.96 -5.89
CA LYS A 176 5.49 -19.30 -6.44
C LYS A 176 6.33 -19.63 -7.67
N LYS A 177 6.54 -18.65 -8.56
CA LYS A 177 7.37 -18.86 -9.77
C LYS A 177 8.86 -19.05 -9.45
N LYS A 178 9.32 -18.63 -8.26
CA LYS A 178 10.70 -18.82 -7.80
C LYS A 178 10.95 -20.19 -7.15
N ARG A 179 9.91 -20.82 -6.56
CA ARG A 179 10.05 -22.01 -5.72
C ARG A 179 10.41 -23.28 -6.52
N LYS A 180 11.15 -24.18 -5.89
CA LYS A 180 11.37 -25.55 -6.39
C LYS A 180 10.17 -26.44 -6.00
N VAL A 181 10.03 -27.59 -6.65
CA VAL A 181 8.89 -28.52 -6.47
C VAL A 181 8.71 -28.95 -5.01
N ASP A 182 9.80 -29.04 -4.24
CA ASP A 182 9.77 -29.51 -2.85
C ASP A 182 9.24 -28.45 -1.85
N ASP A 183 9.25 -27.15 -2.23
CA ASP A 183 8.74 -26.03 -1.41
C ASP A 183 7.23 -25.76 -1.62
N ALA A 184 6.55 -26.62 -2.39
CA ALA A 184 5.16 -26.42 -2.81
C ALA A 184 4.11 -26.69 -1.70
N PHE A 185 4.54 -27.28 -0.57
CA PHE A 185 3.64 -27.65 0.53
C PHE A 185 3.51 -26.59 1.62
N ASP A 186 4.36 -25.55 1.62
CA ASP A 186 4.24 -24.45 2.58
C ASP A 186 3.12 -23.49 2.19
N PRO A 187 2.22 -23.12 3.13
CA PRO A 187 1.15 -22.19 2.85
C PRO A 187 1.71 -20.85 2.43
N ASP A 188 1.17 -20.31 1.34
CA ASP A 188 1.55 -18.98 0.90
C ASP A 188 1.09 -17.94 1.92
N TYR A 189 2.02 -17.07 2.28
CA TYR A 189 1.74 -15.94 3.15
C TYR A 189 2.51 -14.73 2.64
N ASP A 190 1.81 -13.60 2.56
CA ASP A 190 2.44 -12.32 2.33
C ASP A 190 1.68 -11.20 3.03
N TYR A 191 2.32 -10.03 3.10
CA TYR A 191 1.69 -8.80 3.56
C TYR A 191 2.28 -7.60 2.83
N VAL A 192 1.45 -6.56 2.69
CA VAL A 192 1.75 -5.31 2.00
C VAL A 192 1.25 -4.16 2.86
N TYR A 193 2.05 -3.10 2.96
CA TYR A 193 1.62 -1.88 3.62
C TYR A 193 0.80 -0.99 2.68
N GLY A 194 -0.16 -0.28 3.24
CA GLY A 194 -0.96 0.71 2.57
C GLY A 194 -0.82 2.07 3.25
N ILE A 195 -0.80 3.14 2.48
CA ILE A 195 -0.83 4.50 2.99
C ILE A 195 -1.94 5.25 2.27
N VAL A 196 -2.85 5.84 3.03
CA VAL A 196 -3.83 6.80 2.51
C VAL A 196 -3.57 8.13 3.17
N SER A 197 -3.39 9.18 2.39
CA SER A 197 -3.08 10.49 2.94
C SER A 197 -3.89 11.60 2.29
N THR A 198 -4.30 12.57 3.10
CA THR A 198 -4.82 13.85 2.62
C THR A 198 -3.73 14.92 2.53
N GLY A 199 -2.47 14.58 2.82
CA GLY A 199 -1.38 15.53 3.00
C GLY A 199 -1.32 16.13 4.41
N THR A 200 -2.43 16.09 5.17
CA THR A 200 -2.47 16.49 6.59
C THR A 200 -2.69 15.29 7.52
N ASP A 201 -3.65 14.42 7.17
CA ASP A 201 -3.92 13.18 7.89
C ASP A 201 -3.32 11.99 7.14
N TRP A 202 -2.73 11.06 7.89
CA TRP A 202 -2.08 9.87 7.36
C TRP A 202 -2.69 8.63 7.98
N TYR A 203 -3.14 7.71 7.14
CA TYR A 203 -3.70 6.43 7.53
C TYR A 203 -2.77 5.33 7.03
N PHE A 204 -2.33 4.47 7.94
CA PHE A 204 -1.45 3.35 7.65
C PHE A 204 -2.27 2.07 7.70
N ILE A 205 -2.06 1.20 6.72
CA ILE A 205 -2.78 -0.06 6.57
C ILE A 205 -1.74 -1.17 6.55
N LEU A 206 -2.01 -2.26 7.26
CA LEU A 206 -1.32 -3.52 7.10
C LEU A 206 -2.33 -4.52 6.53
N HIS A 207 -2.11 -4.93 5.29
CA HIS A 207 -2.87 -5.99 4.66
C HIS A 207 -2.03 -7.26 4.63
N SER A 208 -2.55 -8.36 5.16
CA SER A 208 -1.93 -9.68 5.07
C SER A 208 -2.90 -10.70 4.50
N THR A 209 -2.38 -11.89 4.18
CA THR A 209 -3.19 -13.05 3.79
C THR A 209 -4.28 -13.40 4.82
N GLU A 210 -4.09 -13.05 6.10
CA GLU A 210 -5.00 -13.43 7.19
C GLU A 210 -5.89 -12.28 7.70
N GLY A 211 -5.62 -11.03 7.33
CA GLY A 211 -6.44 -9.93 7.81
C GLY A 211 -5.95 -8.54 7.45
N ILE A 212 -6.66 -7.55 7.97
CA ILE A 212 -6.39 -6.14 7.75
C ILE A 212 -6.30 -5.38 9.08
N TYR A 213 -5.37 -4.44 9.15
CA TYR A 213 -5.16 -3.59 10.31
C TYR A 213 -4.95 -2.15 9.88
N LYS A 214 -5.27 -1.20 10.75
CA LYS A 214 -5.14 0.23 10.46
C LYS A 214 -4.60 1.02 11.64
N ASP A 215 -3.77 2.01 11.36
CA ASP A 215 -3.41 3.08 12.29
C ASP A 215 -3.59 4.45 11.63
N ALA A 216 -3.61 5.52 12.41
CA ALA A 216 -3.74 6.87 11.87
C ALA A 216 -2.93 7.90 12.67
N LEU A 217 -2.19 8.74 11.95
CA LEU A 217 -1.58 9.95 12.48
C LEU A 217 -2.40 11.16 12.01
N LYS A 218 -2.86 11.93 12.99
CA LYS A 218 -3.50 13.21 12.75
C LYS A 218 -2.47 14.31 12.64
N ASP A 219 -2.87 15.38 11.97
CA ASP A 219 -2.05 16.57 11.82
C ASP A 219 -1.57 17.15 13.18
N ASP A 220 -0.39 17.75 13.16
CA ASP A 220 0.22 18.43 14.30
C ASP A 220 0.51 19.86 13.85
N THR A 221 0.25 20.84 14.72
CA THR A 221 0.41 22.25 14.39
C THR A 221 1.85 22.63 13.99
N GLU A 222 2.85 21.86 14.41
CA GLU A 222 4.24 22.11 14.05
C GLU A 222 4.69 21.22 12.88
N LEU A 223 4.85 21.85 11.70
CA LEU A 223 5.24 21.18 10.46
C LEU A 223 6.42 20.21 10.64
N ARG A 224 7.50 20.66 11.30
CA ARG A 224 8.71 19.86 11.46
C ARG A 224 8.46 18.60 12.29
N LYS A 225 7.72 18.71 13.39
CA LYS A 225 7.34 17.57 14.22
C LYS A 225 6.39 16.62 13.49
N ASN A 226 5.43 17.17 12.74
CA ASN A 226 4.52 16.37 11.93
C ASN A 226 5.28 15.54 10.89
N VAL A 227 6.08 16.20 10.05
CA VAL A 227 6.86 15.55 8.98
C VAL A 227 7.80 14.51 9.57
N LYS A 228 8.45 14.81 10.70
CA LYS A 228 9.29 13.82 11.40
C LYS A 228 8.50 12.58 11.77
N ARG A 229 7.38 12.72 12.50
CA ARG A 229 6.58 11.58 12.96
C ARG A 229 6.08 10.72 11.81
N VAL A 230 5.57 11.37 10.75
CA VAL A 230 5.11 10.67 9.55
C VAL A 230 6.26 9.93 8.87
N LEU A 231 7.40 10.59 8.69
CA LEU A 231 8.59 9.99 8.07
C LEU A 231 9.14 8.83 8.89
N GLU A 232 9.17 8.93 10.22
CA GLU A 232 9.59 7.86 11.13
C GLU A 232 8.73 6.59 10.97
N VAL A 233 7.40 6.77 10.84
CA VAL A 233 6.49 5.64 10.56
C VAL A 233 6.74 5.08 9.18
N ILE A 234 6.76 5.91 8.13
CA ILE A 234 6.93 5.42 6.74
C ILE A 234 8.25 4.66 6.59
N VAL A 235 9.37 5.22 7.08
CA VAL A 235 10.66 4.52 7.03
C VAL A 235 10.62 3.24 7.86
N GLY A 236 9.94 3.24 9.00
CA GLY A 236 9.70 2.03 9.80
C GLY A 236 8.97 0.94 9.04
N LEU A 237 7.85 1.26 8.37
CA LEU A 237 7.07 0.33 7.54
C LEU A 237 7.91 -0.23 6.38
N LEU A 238 8.59 0.65 5.65
CA LEU A 238 9.39 0.27 4.49
C LEU A 238 10.57 -0.61 4.89
N LYS A 239 11.28 -0.24 5.97
CA LYS A 239 12.41 -1.02 6.49
C LYS A 239 11.96 -2.40 6.97
N ASP A 240 10.84 -2.45 7.69
CA ASP A 240 10.25 -3.69 8.19
C ASP A 240 10.04 -4.71 7.07
N ARG A 241 9.43 -4.27 5.97
CA ARG A 241 9.13 -5.16 4.84
C ARG A 241 10.33 -5.42 3.93
N ALA A 242 11.21 -4.45 3.75
CA ALA A 242 12.36 -4.54 2.84
C ALA A 242 13.48 -5.43 3.39
N VAL A 243 13.76 -5.34 4.69
CA VAL A 243 14.86 -6.08 5.35
C VAL A 243 14.42 -7.47 5.82
N GLY A 244 13.11 -7.70 5.98
CA GLY A 244 12.57 -8.99 6.38
C GLY A 244 12.88 -10.14 5.40
N SER A 245 12.84 -11.37 5.92
CA SER A 245 12.96 -12.59 5.11
C SER A 245 11.83 -12.68 4.08
N GLU A 246 12.15 -13.25 2.90
CA GLU A 246 11.16 -13.56 1.86
C GLU A 246 10.28 -14.77 2.23
N GLU A 247 10.68 -15.56 3.24
CA GLU A 247 9.99 -16.78 3.66
C GLU A 247 8.60 -16.50 4.25
N PRO A 248 7.54 -17.22 3.79
CA PRO A 248 6.17 -17.06 4.28
C PRO A 248 6.03 -17.17 5.80
N ALA A 249 6.67 -18.17 6.42
CA ALA A 249 6.59 -18.40 7.86
C ALA A 249 7.18 -17.23 8.67
N THR A 250 8.30 -16.68 8.21
CA THR A 250 8.95 -15.53 8.85
C THR A 250 8.10 -14.26 8.68
N LYS A 251 7.52 -14.04 7.51
CA LYS A 251 6.58 -12.94 7.26
C LYS A 251 5.34 -13.02 8.17
N LYS A 252 4.77 -14.22 8.33
CA LYS A 252 3.63 -14.44 9.23
C LYS A 252 3.97 -14.12 10.67
N ARG A 253 5.05 -14.69 11.19
CA ARG A 253 5.54 -14.41 12.55
C ARG A 253 5.75 -12.90 12.76
N ARG A 254 6.30 -12.21 11.76
CA ARG A 254 6.53 -10.77 11.83
C ARG A 254 5.23 -9.97 11.98
N VAL A 255 4.21 -10.28 11.17
CA VAL A 255 2.88 -9.65 11.30
C VAL A 255 2.27 -9.95 12.66
N GLU A 256 2.36 -11.18 13.15
CA GLU A 256 1.89 -11.55 14.49
C GLU A 256 2.58 -10.72 15.59
N GLU A 257 3.88 -10.49 15.50
CA GLU A 257 4.63 -9.66 16.44
C GLU A 257 4.20 -8.19 16.38
N ILE A 258 3.88 -7.65 15.21
CA ILE A 258 3.41 -6.27 15.02
C ILE A 258 2.02 -6.09 15.65
N ILE A 259 1.11 -7.04 15.43
CA ILE A 259 -0.29 -6.93 15.92
C ILE A 259 -0.42 -7.28 17.41
N LYS A 260 0.53 -8.06 17.98
CA LYS A 260 0.56 -8.42 19.41
C LYS A 260 1.09 -7.31 20.30
N LYS A 261 1.82 -6.32 19.77
CA LYS A 261 2.37 -5.18 20.53
C LYS A 261 1.32 -4.20 21.08
N LYS A 262 0.03 -4.57 21.05
CA LYS A 262 -1.08 -3.78 21.58
C LYS A 262 -1.02 -3.60 23.09
#